data_AF-V9IMG6-F1
#
_entry.id   AF-V9IMG6-F1
#
_cell.length_a   1.000
_cell.length_b   1.000
_cell.length_c   1.000
_cell.angle_alpha   90.00
_cell.angle_beta   90.00
_cell.angle_gamma   90.00
#
_symmetry.space_group_name_H-M   'P 1'
#
loop_
_entity.id
_entity.type
_entity.pdbx_description
1 polymer ?
#
loop_
_entity_poly.entity_id
_entity_poly.type
_entity_poly.pdbx_seq_one_letter_code
_entity_poly.pdbx_strand_id
1 'polypeptide(L)'
;MPKSIPERWLEYKPYGTVISGTKILPFKVPLKEAVSNNLEPEKRFTTSVLLQAFPRLKCIIDLTNTSRYYDEKEFINSGVKYEKIMVRGREVPSMDVVNRFFKTMDDFTSACGEDDIVGVHCTHGVNRSGYLICRYLVQQ
;
A
#
# COMPACT_ATOMS: atom_id res chain seq x y z
N MET A 1 -15.78 -20.58 -5.86
CA MET A 1 -14.83 -19.74 -6.62
C MET A 1 -14.05 -18.88 -5.63
N PRO A 2 -12.71 -18.76 -5.71
CA PRO A 2 -12.03 -17.77 -4.88
C PRO A 2 -12.56 -16.39 -5.29
N LYS A 3 -13.09 -15.62 -4.33
CA LYS A 3 -13.53 -14.23 -4.56
C LYS A 3 -12.31 -13.44 -5.05
N SER A 4 -12.26 -13.13 -6.34
CA SER A 4 -11.11 -12.50 -6.99
C SER A 4 -10.92 -11.07 -6.49
N ILE A 5 -12.02 -10.33 -6.32
CA ILE A 5 -12.06 -8.99 -5.74
C ILE A 5 -12.36 -9.09 -4.23
N PRO A 6 -11.60 -8.39 -3.35
CA PRO A 6 -11.90 -8.34 -1.92
C PRO A 6 -13.27 -7.73 -1.65
N GLU A 7 -13.93 -8.20 -0.60
CA GLU A 7 -15.21 -7.66 -0.13
C GLU A 7 -15.10 -6.15 0.15
N ARG A 8 -16.11 -5.37 -0.26
CA ARG A 8 -16.15 -3.90 -0.19
C ARG A 8 -15.03 -3.15 -0.91
N TRP A 9 -14.15 -3.81 -1.68
CA TRP A 9 -13.03 -3.12 -2.32
C TRP A 9 -13.46 -2.00 -3.28
N LEU A 10 -14.63 -2.16 -3.92
CA LEU A 10 -15.22 -1.16 -4.81
C LEU A 10 -15.82 0.06 -4.07
N GLU A 11 -16.04 -0.04 -2.76
CA GLU A 11 -16.60 1.05 -1.94
C GLU A 11 -15.53 2.06 -1.51
N TYR A 12 -14.24 1.75 -1.71
CA TYR A 12 -13.13 2.61 -1.35
C TYR A 12 -12.48 3.22 -2.59
N LYS A 13 -12.06 4.49 -2.47
CA LYS A 13 -11.23 5.15 -3.48
C LYS A 13 -9.89 4.42 -3.65
N PRO A 14 -9.31 4.39 -4.87
CA PRO A 14 -8.00 3.79 -5.13
C PRO A 14 -6.89 4.27 -4.20
N TYR A 15 -6.77 5.58 -4.02
CA TYR A 15 -5.74 6.22 -3.23
C TYR A 15 -6.25 7.52 -2.61
N GLY A 16 -5.62 7.94 -1.52
CA GLY A 16 -5.77 9.28 -0.96
C GLY A 16 -4.84 10.29 -1.62
N THR A 17 -4.52 11.35 -0.89
CA THR A 17 -3.39 12.25 -1.22
C THR A 17 -2.20 11.89 -0.34
N VAL A 18 -1.01 12.40 -0.70
CA VAL A 18 0.12 12.41 0.24
C VAL A 18 -0.31 13.16 1.50
N ILE A 19 -0.06 12.56 2.67
CA ILE A 19 -0.41 13.17 3.95
C ILE A 19 0.46 14.42 4.15
N SER A 20 -0.19 15.57 4.36
CA SER A 20 0.49 16.86 4.48
C SER A 20 1.56 16.83 5.58
N GLY A 21 2.73 17.40 5.28
CA GLY A 21 3.90 17.36 6.17
C GLY A 21 4.66 16.04 6.18
N THR A 22 4.29 15.07 5.32
CA THR A 22 4.94 13.76 5.22
C THR A 22 5.18 13.36 3.76
N LYS A 23 5.88 12.25 3.55
CA LYS A 23 6.04 11.58 2.23
C LYS A 23 5.08 10.41 2.02
N ILE A 24 4.08 10.24 2.89
CA ILE A 24 3.28 9.01 2.99
C ILE A 24 2.02 9.09 2.11
N LEU A 25 1.85 8.12 1.21
CA LEU A 25 0.63 7.94 0.42
C LEU A 25 -0.13 6.68 0.86
N PRO A 26 -1.31 6.81 1.50
CA PRO A 26 -2.20 5.69 1.75
C PRO A 26 -3.03 5.34 0.51
N PHE A 27 -3.15 4.04 0.20
CA PHE A 27 -3.97 3.55 -0.91
C PHE A 27 -4.54 2.15 -0.62
N LYS A 28 -5.57 1.73 -1.38
CA LYS A 28 -6.11 0.35 -1.28
C LYS A 28 -5.24 -0.62 -2.06
N VAL A 29 -5.47 -1.93 -1.96
CA VAL A 29 -4.65 -2.89 -2.72
C VAL A 29 -4.93 -2.78 -4.23
N PRO A 30 -3.93 -2.63 -5.11
CA PRO A 30 -4.12 -2.81 -6.55
C PRO A 30 -4.42 -4.28 -6.86
N LEU A 31 -5.09 -4.56 -7.97
CA LEU A 31 -5.43 -5.92 -8.39
C LEU A 31 -4.75 -6.25 -9.72
N LYS A 32 -4.45 -7.54 -9.96
CA LYS A 32 -4.00 -8.06 -11.25
C LYS A 32 -4.99 -7.67 -12.35
N GLU A 33 -4.49 -7.39 -13.55
CA GLU A 33 -5.33 -7.11 -14.72
C GLU A 33 -6.38 -8.21 -14.97
N ALA A 34 -6.01 -9.48 -14.84
CA ALA A 34 -6.94 -10.61 -14.98
C ALA A 34 -8.11 -10.58 -13.98
N VAL A 35 -7.96 -9.91 -12.84
CA VAL A 35 -9.01 -9.73 -11.82
C VAL A 35 -9.84 -8.47 -12.09
N SER A 36 -9.21 -7.39 -12.54
CA SER A 36 -9.86 -6.09 -12.79
C SER A 36 -10.48 -5.96 -14.18
N ASN A 37 -10.16 -6.83 -15.14
CA ASN A 37 -10.63 -6.72 -16.53
C ASN A 37 -12.15 -6.82 -16.69
N ASN A 38 -12.86 -7.42 -15.73
CA ASN A 38 -14.33 -7.48 -15.73
C ASN A 38 -14.99 -6.25 -15.11
N LEU A 39 -14.21 -5.27 -14.64
CA LEU A 39 -14.72 -4.01 -14.11
C LEU A 39 -14.73 -2.93 -15.21
N GLU A 40 -15.66 -1.98 -15.05
CA GLU A 40 -15.64 -0.73 -15.80
C GLU A 40 -14.26 -0.06 -15.72
N PRO A 41 -13.73 0.52 -16.81
CA PRO A 41 -12.39 1.10 -16.86
C PRO A 41 -12.08 2.04 -15.69
N GLU A 42 -13.04 2.87 -15.27
CA GLU A 42 -12.89 3.88 -14.21
C GLU A 42 -12.81 3.25 -12.81
N LYS A 43 -13.27 2.01 -12.66
CA LYS A 43 -13.21 1.24 -11.41
C LYS A 43 -11.97 0.36 -11.33
N ARG A 44 -11.20 0.23 -12.40
CA ARG A 44 -9.96 -0.55 -12.42
C ARG A 44 -8.88 0.16 -11.63
N PHE A 45 -8.15 -0.61 -10.84
CA PHE A 45 -7.00 -0.10 -10.13
C PHE A 45 -5.94 -1.20 -10.05
N THR A 46 -4.93 -1.06 -10.88
CA THR A 46 -3.79 -1.98 -11.02
C THR A 46 -2.50 -1.29 -10.60
N THR A 47 -1.42 -2.05 -10.51
CA THR A 47 -0.07 -1.52 -10.18
C THR A 47 0.34 -0.44 -11.19
N SER A 48 0.09 -0.66 -12.48
CA SER A 48 0.33 0.30 -13.56
C SER A 48 -0.42 1.61 -13.38
N VAL A 49 -1.70 1.55 -13.01
CA VAL A 49 -2.52 2.75 -12.73
C VAL A 49 -1.92 3.54 -11.57
N LEU A 50 -1.46 2.88 -10.51
CA LEU A 50 -0.81 3.54 -9.38
C LEU A 50 0.50 4.22 -9.78
N LEU A 51 1.37 3.53 -10.53
CA LEU A 51 2.67 4.05 -10.96
C LEU A 51 2.53 5.23 -11.92
N GLN A 52 1.52 5.21 -12.79
CA GLN A 52 1.20 6.35 -13.66
C GLN A 52 0.70 7.56 -12.87
N ALA A 53 -0.15 7.34 -11.86
CA ALA A 53 -0.67 8.41 -11.01
C ALA A 53 0.41 9.02 -10.10
N PHE A 54 1.39 8.22 -9.68
CA PHE A 54 2.46 8.63 -8.75
C PHE A 54 3.84 8.21 -9.27
N PRO A 55 4.40 8.91 -10.28
CA PRO A 55 5.71 8.56 -10.85
C PRO A 55 6.88 8.70 -9.87
N ARG A 56 6.68 9.44 -8.76
CA ARG A 56 7.64 9.61 -7.67
C ARG A 56 7.45 8.61 -6.52
N LEU A 57 6.58 7.60 -6.69
CA LEU A 57 6.48 6.49 -5.76
C LEU A 57 7.77 5.65 -5.83
N LYS A 58 8.57 5.65 -4.75
CA LYS A 58 9.86 4.94 -4.71
C LYS A 58 9.88 3.78 -3.74
N CYS A 59 8.96 3.75 -2.79
CA CYS A 59 8.89 2.68 -1.80
C CYS A 59 7.43 2.28 -1.56
N ILE A 60 7.19 0.99 -1.32
CA ILE A 60 5.88 0.46 -0.96
C ILE A 60 6.02 -0.45 0.27
N ILE A 61 5.10 -0.26 1.22
CA ILE A 61 4.85 -1.18 2.32
C ILE A 61 3.48 -1.84 2.12
N ASP A 62 3.51 -3.15 1.86
CA ASP A 62 2.32 -3.99 1.72
C ASP A 62 1.95 -4.66 3.05
N LEU A 63 0.82 -4.23 3.62
CA LEU A 63 0.29 -4.73 4.89
C LEU A 63 -0.72 -5.89 4.74
N THR A 64 -0.92 -6.39 3.52
CA THR A 64 -1.85 -7.49 3.27
C THR A 64 -1.28 -8.82 3.75
N ASN A 65 -2.14 -9.66 4.33
CA ASN A 65 -1.78 -11.01 4.79
C ASN A 65 -1.94 -12.06 3.68
N THR A 66 -1.55 -11.72 2.44
CA THR A 66 -1.62 -12.60 1.27
C THR A 66 -0.83 -12.00 0.10
N SER A 67 -0.27 -12.81 -0.80
CA SER A 67 0.40 -12.35 -2.03
C SER A 67 -0.44 -12.59 -3.30
N ARG A 68 -1.75 -12.78 -3.16
CA ARG A 68 -2.62 -13.13 -4.30
C ARG A 68 -3.03 -11.96 -5.19
N TYR A 69 -2.94 -10.73 -4.68
CA TYR A 69 -3.60 -9.56 -5.29
C TYR A 69 -2.89 -8.98 -6.50
N TYR A 70 -1.55 -8.97 -6.51
CA TYR A 70 -0.66 -8.56 -7.60
C TYR A 70 0.70 -9.24 -7.41
N ASP A 71 1.60 -9.18 -8.40
CA ASP A 71 2.98 -9.62 -8.26
C ASP A 71 3.86 -8.44 -7.84
N GLU A 72 4.56 -8.55 -6.71
CA GLU A 72 5.49 -7.52 -6.21
C GLU A 72 6.58 -7.16 -7.22
N LYS A 73 6.92 -8.08 -8.14
CA LYS A 73 7.85 -7.82 -9.24
C LYS A 73 7.40 -6.69 -10.16
N GLU A 74 6.10 -6.42 -10.27
CA GLU A 74 5.57 -5.31 -11.06
C GLU A 74 6.08 -3.95 -10.52
N PHE A 75 6.26 -3.84 -9.20
CA PHE A 75 6.85 -2.67 -8.56
C PHE A 75 8.38 -2.70 -8.62
N ILE A 76 8.99 -3.83 -8.29
CA ILE A 76 10.46 -3.97 -8.25
C ILE A 76 11.09 -3.69 -9.63
N ASN A 77 10.50 -4.24 -10.70
CA ASN A 77 10.97 -4.02 -12.07
C ASN A 77 10.79 -2.56 -12.52
N SER A 78 9.91 -1.81 -11.86
CA SER A 78 9.71 -0.37 -12.07
C SER A 78 10.62 0.50 -11.20
N GLY A 79 11.59 -0.10 -10.49
CA GLY A 79 12.53 0.60 -9.62
C GLY A 79 11.95 1.01 -8.27
N VAL A 80 10.82 0.44 -7.86
CA VAL A 80 10.17 0.71 -6.56
C VAL A 80 10.63 -0.31 -5.53
N LYS A 81 11.20 0.15 -4.41
CA LYS A 81 11.52 -0.70 -3.27
C LYS A 81 10.22 -1.24 -2.65
N TYR A 82 10.22 -2.51 -2.30
CA TYR A 82 9.00 -3.19 -1.85
C TYR A 82 9.28 -3.96 -0.57
N GLU A 83 8.45 -3.73 0.45
CA GLU A 83 8.50 -4.48 1.71
C GLU A 83 7.10 -5.02 2.06
N LYS A 84 7.02 -6.33 2.32
CA LYS A 84 5.78 -6.97 2.76
C LYS A 84 5.80 -7.26 4.26
N ILE A 85 4.88 -6.63 4.98
CA ILE A 85 4.66 -6.86 6.41
C ILE A 85 3.28 -7.49 6.57
N MET A 86 3.24 -8.81 6.80
CA MET A 86 1.97 -9.54 6.88
C MET A 86 1.20 -9.20 8.16
N VAL A 87 0.20 -8.33 8.05
CA VAL A 87 -0.66 -7.92 9.17
C VAL A 87 -1.98 -8.67 9.15
N ARG A 88 -2.22 -9.49 10.18
CA ARG A 88 -3.49 -10.21 10.37
C ARG A 88 -4.66 -9.22 10.43
N GLY A 89 -5.78 -9.62 9.84
CA GLY A 89 -7.01 -8.82 9.86
C GLY A 89 -7.73 -8.98 11.20
N ARG A 90 -8.54 -7.98 11.58
CA ARG A 90 -9.41 -7.98 12.77
C ARG A 90 -8.69 -8.03 14.13
N GLU A 91 -7.38 -7.96 14.14
CA GLU A 91 -6.54 -7.91 15.34
C GLU A 91 -5.71 -6.63 15.32
N VAL A 92 -5.36 -6.12 16.51
CA VAL A 92 -4.39 -5.03 16.64
C VAL A 92 -3.00 -5.57 16.26
N PRO A 93 -2.23 -4.89 15.41
CA PRO A 93 -0.86 -5.29 15.09
C PRO A 93 0.00 -5.49 16.35
N SER A 94 0.76 -6.59 16.40
CA SER A 94 1.69 -6.87 17.50
C SER A 94 2.83 -5.84 17.52
N MET A 95 3.52 -5.73 18.66
CA MET A 95 4.67 -4.83 18.78
C MET A 95 5.78 -5.16 17.78
N ASP A 96 5.99 -6.43 17.43
CA ASP A 96 6.96 -6.82 16.41
C ASP A 96 6.59 -6.25 15.03
N VAL A 97 5.30 -6.30 14.67
CA VAL A 97 4.79 -5.73 13.40
C VAL A 97 4.96 -4.21 13.41
N VAL A 98 4.68 -3.56 14.54
CA VAL A 98 4.83 -2.11 14.69
C VAL A 98 6.29 -1.70 14.56
N ASN A 99 7.21 -2.38 15.27
CA ASN A 99 8.64 -2.11 15.22
C ASN A 99 9.20 -2.34 13.82
N ARG A 100 8.77 -3.41 13.14
CA ARG A 100 9.16 -3.66 11.74
C ARG A 100 8.64 -2.54 10.82
N PHE A 101 7.38 -2.14 10.97
CA PHE A 101 6.83 -1.03 10.19
C PHE A 101 7.60 0.27 10.40
N PHE A 102 7.95 0.61 11.65
CA PHE A 102 8.70 1.82 11.98
C PHE A 102 10.08 1.79 11.34
N LYS A 103 10.82 0.70 11.54
CA LYS A 103 12.14 0.52 10.93
C LYS A 103 12.08 0.64 9.40
N THR A 104 11.12 -0.02 8.76
CA THR A 104 10.95 0.06 7.30
C THR A 104 10.62 1.48 6.85
N MET A 105 9.74 2.18 7.57
CA MET A 105 9.42 3.58 7.28
C MET A 105 10.67 4.45 7.37
N ASP A 106 11.45 4.34 8.45
CA ASP A 106 12.67 5.12 8.66
C ASP A 106 13.72 4.84 7.57
N ASP A 107 13.97 3.56 7.26
CA ASP A 107 14.88 3.13 6.20
C ASP A 107 14.44 3.70 4.83
N PHE A 108 13.14 3.74 4.55
CA PHE A 108 12.61 4.27 3.30
C PHE A 108 12.66 5.80 3.25
N THR A 109 12.22 6.50 4.30
CA THR A 109 12.25 7.96 4.32
C THR A 109 13.65 8.54 4.30
N SER A 110 14.63 7.88 4.94
CA SER A 110 16.04 8.30 4.93
C SER A 110 16.72 8.10 3.58
N ALA A 111 16.29 7.09 2.80
CA ALA A 111 16.81 6.82 1.47
C ALA A 111 16.06 7.56 0.34
N CYS A 112 14.92 8.20 0.64
CA CYS A 112 14.08 8.90 -0.34
C CYS A 112 14.56 10.34 -0.57
N GLY A 113 14.60 10.77 -1.84
CA GLY A 113 14.77 12.17 -2.22
C GLY A 113 13.65 13.07 -1.70
N GLU A 114 13.83 14.39 -1.78
CA GLU A 114 12.91 15.39 -1.22
C GLU A 114 11.45 15.18 -1.66
N ASP A 115 11.28 14.83 -2.93
CA ASP A 115 10.01 14.71 -3.64
C ASP A 115 9.47 13.26 -3.75
N ASP A 116 10.21 12.29 -3.24
CA ASP A 116 9.88 10.87 -3.33
C ASP A 116 8.77 10.48 -2.34
N ILE A 117 7.95 9.52 -2.75
CA ILE A 117 6.75 9.09 -2.02
C ILE A 117 6.94 7.66 -1.50
N VAL A 118 6.52 7.44 -0.26
CA VAL A 118 6.39 6.12 0.38
C VAL A 118 4.92 5.72 0.38
N GLY A 119 4.60 4.69 -0.38
CA GLY A 119 3.27 4.12 -0.44
C GLY A 119 3.01 3.12 0.70
N VAL A 120 1.84 3.21 1.34
CA VAL A 120 1.42 2.25 2.36
C VAL A 120 0.02 1.77 2.05
N HIS A 121 -0.18 0.46 1.91
CA HIS A 121 -1.50 -0.09 1.68
C HIS A 121 -1.79 -1.33 2.53
N CYS A 122 -3.08 -1.52 2.75
CA CYS A 122 -3.63 -2.79 3.18
C CYS A 122 -4.68 -3.21 2.15
N THR A 123 -5.66 -4.04 2.50
CA THR A 123 -6.71 -4.42 1.53
C THR A 123 -7.53 -3.21 1.05
N HIS A 124 -7.92 -2.34 1.97
CA HIS A 124 -8.78 -1.18 1.70
C HIS A 124 -8.07 0.16 1.83
N GLY A 125 -6.82 0.17 2.32
CA GLY A 125 -6.06 1.40 2.54
C GLY A 125 -6.50 2.23 3.75
N VAL A 126 -7.42 1.72 4.57
CA VAL A 126 -8.02 2.48 5.68
C VAL A 126 -7.53 1.97 7.04
N ASN A 127 -8.01 0.82 7.51
CA ASN A 127 -7.84 0.45 8.93
C ASN A 127 -6.39 0.16 9.34
N ARG A 128 -5.74 -0.84 8.72
CA ARG A 128 -4.36 -1.23 9.08
C ARG A 128 -3.35 -0.18 8.65
N SER A 129 -3.53 0.40 7.46
CA SER A 129 -2.72 1.50 6.96
C SER A 129 -2.81 2.70 7.92
N GLY A 130 -4.03 3.17 8.20
CA GLY A 130 -4.25 4.30 9.10
C GLY A 130 -3.72 4.06 10.50
N TYR A 131 -3.98 2.87 11.08
CA TYR A 131 -3.45 2.52 12.39
C TYR A 131 -1.92 2.62 12.44
N LEU A 132 -1.20 1.97 11.52
CA LEU A 132 0.27 1.96 11.54
C LEU A 132 0.87 3.32 11.20
N ILE A 133 0.28 4.05 10.25
CA ILE A 133 0.70 5.41 9.89
C ILE A 133 0.52 6.35 11.08
N CYS A 134 -0.68 6.42 11.67
CA CYS A 134 -0.93 7.30 12.81
C CYS A 134 -0.04 6.93 14.00
N ARG A 135 0.15 5.62 14.25
CA ARG A 135 1.01 5.16 15.33
C ARG A 135 2.47 5.57 15.13
N TYR A 136 2.97 5.48 13.89
CA TYR A 136 4.29 5.98 13.53
C TYR A 136 4.39 7.49 13.78
N LEU A 137 3.48 8.30 13.23
CA LEU A 137 3.52 9.76 13.36
C LEU A 137 3.42 10.27 14.81
N VAL A 138 2.75 9.54 15.70
CA VAL A 138 2.61 9.91 17.13
C VAL A 138 3.85 9.53 17.95
N GLN A 139 4.58 8.50 17.52
CA GLN A 139 5.71 7.92 18.28
C GLN A 139 7.08 8.30 17.69
N GLN A 140 7.10 9.15 16.67
CA GLN A 140 8.31 9.80 16.16
C GLN A 140 8.74 10.96 17.06
#